data_AF-A0A2V7IB65-F1
#
_entry.id   AF-A0A2V7IB65-F1
#
_cell.length_a   1.000
_cell.length_b   1.000
_cell.length_c   1.000
_cell.angle_alpha   90.00
_cell.angle_beta   90.00
_cell.angle_gamma   90.00
#
_symmetry.space_group_name_H-M   'P 1'
#
loop_
_entity.id
_entity.type
_entity.pdbx_description
1 polymer ?
#
loop_
_entity_poly.entity_id
_entity_poly.type
_entity_poly.pdbx_seq_one_letter_code
_entity_poly.pdbx_strand_id
1 'polypeptide(L)'
;MALALLTLALEIPVGEFLELQALSSEARRTRLNLPETCVPAMTAVSDTPGRASARLVILVTCSRGEDAADDARWARDRSEQAARSGATGHRSALDSAGAVP
;
A
#
# COMPACT_ATOMS: atom_id res chain seq x y z
N MET A 1 -3.55 -10.67 20.35
CA MET A 1 -2.22 -10.63 19.71
C MET A 1 -1.86 -9.16 19.53
N ALA A 2 -0.74 -8.71 20.10
CA ALA A 2 -0.28 -7.35 19.90
C ALA A 2 0.44 -7.27 18.54
N LEU A 3 -0.04 -6.42 17.63
CA LEU A 3 0.74 -6.03 16.45
C LEU A 3 1.89 -5.15 16.94
N ALA A 4 3.10 -5.72 17.00
CA ALA A 4 4.31 -4.96 17.21
C ALA A 4 4.67 -4.29 15.88
N LEU A 5 4.16 -3.08 15.66
CA LEU A 5 4.58 -2.22 14.54
C LEU A 5 5.97 -1.66 14.85
N LEU A 6 6.99 -2.25 14.23
CA LEU A 6 8.31 -1.63 14.16
C LEU A 6 8.28 -0.60 13.03
N THR A 7 8.49 0.67 13.37
CA THR A 7 8.62 1.76 12.39
C THR A 7 10.06 2.27 12.40
N LEU A 8 10.72 2.18 11.26
CA LEU A 8 12.05 2.77 11.04
C LEU A 8 11.90 3.98 10.12
N ALA A 9 12.42 5.13 10.56
CA ALA A 9 12.48 6.36 9.76
C ALA A 9 13.90 6.57 9.23
N LEU A 10 14.04 6.73 7.92
CA LEU A 10 15.33 6.90 7.24
C LEU A 10 15.29 8.14 6.36
N GLU A 11 16.39 8.90 6.30
CA GLU A 11 16.54 10.03 5.40
C GLU A 11 17.62 9.76 4.36
N ILE A 12 17.20 9.36 3.15
CA ILE A 12 18.13 8.94 2.09
C ILE A 12 17.83 9.64 0.76
N PRO A 13 18.80 9.71 -0.17
CA PRO A 13 18.56 10.21 -1.52
C PRO A 13 17.55 9.35 -2.29
N VAL A 14 16.87 9.96 -3.27
CA VAL A 14 15.93 9.24 -4.16
C VAL A 14 16.57 8.01 -4.83
N GLY A 15 17.82 8.12 -5.28
CA GLY A 15 18.52 7.00 -5.93
C GLY A 15 18.64 5.77 -5.00
N GLU A 16 19.07 5.99 -3.76
CA GLU A 16 19.19 4.92 -2.75
C GLU A 16 17.84 4.31 -2.39
N PHE A 17 16.77 5.12 -2.38
CA PHE A 17 15.42 4.61 -2.19
C PHE A 17 14.95 3.71 -3.34
N LEU A 18 15.26 4.08 -4.59
CA LEU A 18 14.92 3.26 -5.75
C LEU A 18 15.67 1.93 -5.72
N GLU A 19 16.94 1.94 -5.31
CA GLU A 19 17.72 0.71 -5.08
C GLU A 19 17.05 -0.17 -4.02
N LEU A 20 16.66 0.39 -2.87
CA LEU A 20 15.94 -0.35 -1.83
C LEU A 20 14.59 -0.89 -2.30
N GLN A 21 13.84 -0.15 -3.12
CA GLN A 21 12.57 -0.62 -3.67
C GLN A 21 12.73 -1.77 -4.67
N ALA A 22 13.81 -1.77 -5.46
CA ALA A 22 14.09 -2.82 -6.43
C ALA A 22 14.46 -4.17 -5.78
N LEU A 23 14.89 -4.17 -4.52
CA LEU A 23 15.23 -5.38 -3.77
C LEU A 23 13.99 -6.25 -3.47
N SER A 24 14.20 -7.56 -3.32
CA SER A 24 13.18 -8.45 -2.76
C SER A 24 12.91 -8.10 -1.29
N SER A 25 11.77 -8.53 -0.74
CA SER A 25 11.46 -8.30 0.69
C SER A 25 12.52 -8.88 1.63
N GLU A 26 13.09 -10.03 1.29
CA GLU A 26 14.20 -10.65 2.03
C GLU A 26 15.48 -9.82 1.93
N ALA A 27 15.86 -9.37 0.73
CA ALA A 27 17.06 -8.55 0.56
C ALA A 27 16.92 -7.18 1.24
N ARG A 28 15.73 -6.57 1.21
CA ARG A 28 15.41 -5.35 1.98
C ARG A 28 15.58 -5.58 3.47
N ARG A 29 15.04 -6.68 3.98
CA ARG A 29 15.13 -7.06 5.39
C ARG A 29 16.59 -7.19 5.83
N THR A 30 17.41 -7.89 5.07
CA THR A 30 18.85 -8.01 5.34
C THR A 30 19.54 -6.65 5.29
N ARG A 31 19.26 -5.85 4.26
CA ARG A 31 19.89 -4.52 4.07
C ARG A 31 19.56 -3.55 5.19
N LEU A 32 18.33 -3.60 5.69
CA LEU A 32 17.81 -2.75 6.77
C LEU A 32 17.95 -3.38 8.17
N ASN A 33 18.60 -4.55 8.26
CA ASN A 33 18.78 -5.33 9.48
C ASN A 33 17.47 -5.57 10.26
N LEU A 34 16.40 -5.87 9.53
CA LEU A 34 15.07 -6.12 10.08
C LEU A 34 14.92 -7.60 10.50
N PRO A 35 14.03 -7.91 11.47
CA PRO A 35 13.81 -9.29 11.93
C PRO A 35 13.31 -10.21 10.82
N GLU A 36 13.71 -11.49 10.84
CA GLU A 36 13.35 -12.49 9.79
C GLU A 36 11.85 -12.60 9.52
N THR A 37 11.00 -12.41 10.53
CA THR A 37 9.55 -12.49 10.41
C THR A 37 8.89 -11.21 9.87
N CYS A 38 9.66 -10.12 9.68
CA CYS A 38 9.15 -8.86 9.17
C CYS A 38 8.96 -8.90 7.65
N VAL A 39 7.76 -8.55 7.21
CA VAL A 39 7.49 -8.13 5.83
C VAL A 39 7.51 -6.59 5.80
N PRO A 40 8.53 -5.98 5.19
CA PRO A 40 8.67 -4.53 5.18
C PRO A 40 7.73 -3.89 4.15
N ALA A 41 6.88 -2.98 4.59
CA ALA A 41 6.20 -2.01 3.74
C ALA A 41 6.89 -0.64 3.87
N MET A 42 7.07 0.07 2.76
CA MET A 42 7.80 1.33 2.72
C MET A 42 6.91 2.44 2.20
N THR A 43 6.88 3.56 2.90
CA THR A 43 6.24 4.80 2.48
C THR A 43 7.31 5.88 2.43
N ALA A 44 7.44 6.58 1.31
CA ALA A 44 8.37 7.69 1.17
C ALA A 44 7.63 9.02 1.09
N VAL A 45 8.17 10.02 1.78
CA VAL A 45 7.68 11.39 1.78
C VAL A 45 8.84 12.30 1.41
N SER A 46 8.59 13.27 0.53
CA SER A 46 9.53 14.33 0.19
C SER A 46 8.91 15.68 0.53
N ASP A 47 9.70 16.56 1.12
CA ASP A 47 9.34 17.96 1.32
C ASP A 47 9.58 18.82 0.06
N THR A 48 10.39 18.31 -0.87
CA THR A 48 10.89 19.02 -2.05
C THR A 48 10.76 18.18 -3.32
N PRO A 49 9.53 17.85 -3.75
CA PRO A 49 9.30 16.99 -4.91
C PRO A 49 9.93 17.56 -6.19
N GLY A 50 10.54 16.68 -7.00
CA GLY A 50 11.05 17.02 -8.33
C GLY A 50 12.50 17.53 -8.39
N ARG A 51 13.20 17.65 -7.26
CA ARG A 51 14.66 17.93 -7.26
C ARG A 51 15.48 16.65 -7.25
N ALA A 52 16.52 16.59 -8.08
CA ALA A 52 17.46 15.47 -8.10
C ALA A 52 18.23 15.30 -6.78
N SER A 53 18.38 16.38 -6.00
CA SER A 53 18.97 16.38 -4.67
C SER A 53 17.96 16.21 -3.54
N ALA A 54 16.68 15.94 -3.85
CA ALA A 54 15.67 15.74 -2.84
C ALA A 54 16.03 14.52 -1.99
N ARG A 55 15.94 14.67 -0.67
CA ARG A 55 16.02 13.56 0.27
C ARG A 55 14.60 13.10 0.58
N LEU A 56 14.46 11.81 0.77
CA LEU A 56 13.20 11.17 1.13
C LEU A 56 13.26 10.77 2.59
N VAL A 57 12.23 11.15 3.33
CA VAL A 57 11.92 10.52 4.62
C VAL A 57 11.14 9.27 4.31
N ILE A 58 11.74 8.11 4.58
CA ILE A 58 11.11 6.81 4.36
C ILE A 58 10.70 6.24 5.70
N LEU A 59 9.42 5.88 5.80
CA LEU A 59 8.87 5.11 6.88
C LEU A 59 8.80 3.65 6.44
N VAL A 60 9.52 2.79 7.14
CA VAL A 60 9.46 1.33 6.96
C VAL A 60 8.62 0.76 8.08
N THR A 61 7.49 0.16 7.74
CA THR A 61 6.62 -0.54 8.69
C THR A 61 6.80 -2.05 8.53
N CYS A 62 6.95 -2.74 9.65
CA CYS A 62 7.00 -4.20 9.70
C CYS A 62 5.65 -4.77 10.13
N SER A 63 5.11 -5.67 9.32
CA SER A 63 4.05 -6.61 9.72
C SER A 63 4.59 -8.04 9.75
N ARG A 64 3.92 -8.94 10.47
CA ARG A 64 4.25 -10.36 10.44
C ARG A 64 3.78 -10.95 9.11
N GLY A 65 4.52 -11.92 8.56
CA GLY A 65 4.19 -12.50 7.24
C GLY A 65 2.78 -13.08 7.13
N GLU A 66 2.22 -13.61 8.22
CA GLU A 66 0.81 -14.07 8.27
C GLU A 66 -0.17 -12.90 8.16
N ASP A 67 0.06 -11.81 8.89
CA ASP A 67 -0.78 -10.61 8.84
C ASP A 67 -0.79 -9.98 7.44
N ALA A 68 0.36 -9.98 6.76
CA ALA A 68 0.50 -9.45 5.41
C ALA A 68 -0.31 -10.24 4.36
N ALA A 69 -0.42 -11.57 4.52
CA ALA A 69 -1.22 -12.41 3.64
C ALA A 69 -2.72 -12.18 3.85
N ASP A 70 -3.15 -12.00 5.10
CA ASP A 70 -4.53 -11.69 5.45
C ASP A 70 -4.95 -10.29 4.95
N ASP A 71 -4.08 -9.30 5.06
CA ASP A 71 -4.31 -7.96 4.50
C ASP A 71 -4.46 -7.99 2.98
N ALA A 72 -3.61 -8.74 2.29
CA ALA A 72 -3.68 -8.90 0.83
C ALA A 72 -4.97 -9.61 0.39
N ARG A 73 -5.41 -10.61 1.16
CA ARG A 73 -6.68 -11.31 0.92
C ARG A 73 -7.86 -10.36 1.09
N TRP A 74 -7.90 -9.62 2.20
CA TRP A 74 -8.94 -8.63 2.47
C TRP A 74 -9.01 -7.53 1.40
N ALA A 75 -7.86 -7.05 0.92
CA ALA A 75 -7.79 -6.07 -0.16
C ALA A 75 -8.36 -6.62 -1.49
N ARG A 76 -8.09 -7.90 -1.80
CA ARG A 76 -8.66 -8.57 -2.98
C ARG A 76 -10.17 -8.71 -2.86
N ASP A 77 -10.67 -9.25 -1.75
CA ASP A 77 -12.11 -9.46 -1.52
C ASP A 77 -12.89 -8.14 -1.64
N ARG A 78 -12.36 -7.05 -1.06
CA ARG A 78 -12.96 -5.72 -1.18
C ARG A 78 -12.97 -5.21 -2.62
N SER A 79 -11.90 -5.45 -3.39
CA SER A 79 -11.81 -5.05 -4.80
C SER A 79 -12.81 -5.82 -5.65
N GLU A 80 -12.99 -7.12 -5.41
CA GLU A 80 -14.00 -7.94 -6.07
C GLU A 80 -15.42 -7.49 -5.71
N GLN A 81 -15.67 -7.13 -4.45
CA GLN A 81 -16.95 -6.59 -4.03
C GLN A 81 -17.25 -5.26 -4.73
N ALA A 82 -16.28 -4.35 -4.81
CA ALA A 82 -16.43 -3.08 -5.54
C ALA A 82 -16.73 -3.31 -7.04
N ALA A 83 -16.07 -4.28 -7.68
CA ALA A 83 -16.33 -4.63 -9.07
C ALA A 83 -17.77 -5.17 -9.28
N ARG A 84 -18.25 -6.02 -8.35
CA ARG A 84 -19.63 -6.56 -8.40
C ARG A 84 -20.69 -5.47 -8.16
N SER A 85 -20.43 -4.55 -7.24
CA SER A 85 -21.32 -3.41 -6.96
C SER A 85 -21.35 -2.40 -8.11
N GLY A 86 -20.23 -2.19 -8.81
CA GLY A 86 -20.17 -1.36 -10.02
C GLY A 86 -20.97 -1.94 -11.19
N ALA A 87 -21.04 -3.27 -11.31
CA ALA A 87 -21.81 -3.95 -12.35
C ALA A 87 -23.34 -3.93 -12.12
N THR A 88 -23.80 -3.64 -10.90
CA THR A 88 -25.25 -3.61 -10.56
C THR A 88 -25.86 -2.21 -10.55
N GLY A 89 -25.07 -1.14 -10.68
CA GLY A 89 -25.53 0.24 -10.53
C GLY A 89 -26.12 0.92 -11.79
N HIS A 90 -26.29 0.21 -12.92
CA HIS A 90 -26.66 0.85 -14.20
C HIS A 90 -28.03 0.45 -14.78
N ARG A 91 -28.90 -0.18 -13.99
CA ARG A 91 -30.28 -0.52 -14.41
C ARG A 91 -31.26 -0.32 -13.27
N SER A 92 -31.71 0.92 -13.04
CA SER A 92 -33.00 1.24 -12.40
C SER A 92 -33.21 2.76 -12.36
N ALA A 93 -33.44 3.40 -13.52
CA ALA A 93 -33.95 4.77 -13.58
C ALA A 93 -34.62 5.10 -14.93
N LEU A 94 -35.36 4.17 -15.54
CA LEU A 94 -36.24 4.47 -16.67
C LEU A 94 -37.47 3.56 -16.61
N ASP A 95 -38.26 3.67 -15.54
CA ASP A 95 -39.66 3.29 -15.62
C ASP A 95 -40.44 4.02 -14.54
N SER A 96 -41.06 5.14 -14.90
CA SER A 96 -42.27 5.71 -14.29
C SER A 96 -42.43 7.16 -14.74
N ALA A 97 -43.32 7.38 -15.70
CA ALA A 97 -44.42 8.35 -15.63
C ALA A 97 -44.81 8.79 -17.05
N GLY A 98 -45.72 8.04 -17.66
CA GLY A 98 -46.70 8.66 -18.53
C GLY A 98 -47.71 9.41 -17.67
N ALA A 99 -48.00 10.67 -18.03
CA ALA A 99 -49.31 11.29 -17.87
C ALA A 99 -49.32 12.64 -18.62
N VAL A 100 -50.16 12.67 -19.66
CA VAL A 100 -50.53 13.82 -20.49
C VAL A 100 -51.52 14.71 -19.72
N PRO A 101 -51.54 16.02 -19.98
CA PRO A 101 -52.79 16.63 -20.47
C PRO A 101 -52.61 17.41 -21.77
#